data_AF-A0AAX0I8U2-F1
#
_entry.id   AF-A0AAX0I8U2-F1
#
_cell.length_a   1.000
_cell.length_b   1.000
_cell.length_c   1.000
_cell.angle_alpha   90.00
_cell.angle_beta   90.00
_cell.angle_gamma   90.00
#
_symmetry.space_group_name_H-M   'P 1'
#
loop_
_entity.id
_entity.type
_entity.pdbx_description
1 polymer ?
#
loop_
_entity_poly.entity_id
_entity_poly.type
_entity_poly.pdbx_seq_one_letter_code
_entity_poly.pdbx_strand_id
1 'polypeptide(L)'
;MKNSRTVLLLTAALCFLMLGVAMYLQHAMNMAPCPLCVIQRYLFLAIGIACLAGAVANRPKIGASVGLLAALGGLGVGAKHLYVLANPGFSCGIDPVETALNKVFTAELMPFMFESYGACESAGEPFFGLSIPQWAFAWFAIFAIAMLWTLLRRQK
;
A
#
# COMPACT_ATOMS: atom_id res chain seq x y z
N MET A 1 3.86 -13.67 -23.91
CA MET A 1 4.62 -12.50 -23.40
C MET A 1 3.82 -11.19 -23.30
N LYS A 2 2.98 -10.78 -24.28
CA LYS A 2 2.20 -9.52 -24.19
C LYS A 2 1.26 -9.45 -22.97
N ASN A 3 0.47 -10.50 -22.71
CA ASN A 3 -0.51 -10.48 -21.62
C ASN A 3 0.07 -10.23 -20.22
N SER A 4 1.24 -10.77 -19.89
CA SER A 4 1.83 -10.57 -18.56
C SER A 4 2.39 -9.18 -18.36
N ARG A 5 2.96 -8.57 -19.41
CA ARG A 5 3.34 -7.15 -19.36
C ARG A 5 2.12 -6.25 -19.18
N THR A 6 1.02 -6.54 -19.86
CA THR A 6 -0.24 -5.80 -19.69
C THR A 6 -0.75 -5.89 -18.25
N VAL A 7 -0.72 -7.07 -17.63
CA VAL A 7 -1.12 -7.24 -16.23
C VAL A 7 -0.22 -6.43 -15.30
N LEU A 8 1.11 -6.46 -15.47
CA LEU A 8 2.03 -5.65 -14.65
C LEU A 8 1.78 -4.14 -14.82
N LEU A 9 1.57 -3.67 -16.05
CA LEU A 9 1.29 -2.26 -16.32
C LEU A 9 -0.06 -1.81 -15.75
N LEU A 10 -1.10 -2.65 -15.87
CA LEU A 10 -2.40 -2.38 -15.27
C LEU A 10 -2.30 -2.31 -13.75
N THR A 11 -1.59 -3.25 -13.12
CA THR A 11 -1.38 -3.23 -11.67
C THR A 11 -0.62 -1.98 -11.23
N ALA A 12 0.43 -1.60 -11.97
CA ALA A 12 1.16 -0.36 -11.69
C ALA A 12 0.25 0.87 -11.79
N ALA A 13 -0.54 0.98 -12.88
CA ALA A 13 -1.49 2.08 -13.06
C ALA A 13 -2.54 2.15 -11.94
N LEU A 14 -3.07 0.99 -11.51
CA LEU A 14 -4.01 0.91 -10.40
C LEU A 14 -3.35 1.34 -9.07
N CYS A 15 -2.10 0.96 -8.80
CA CYS A 15 -1.37 1.42 -7.61
C CYS A 15 -1.24 2.95 -7.58
N PHE A 16 -0.86 3.57 -8.70
CA PHE A 16 -0.78 5.03 -8.79
C PHE A 16 -2.14 5.71 -8.64
N LEU A 17 -3.19 5.12 -9.22
CA LEU A 17 -4.55 5.65 -9.09
C LEU A 17 -5.02 5.60 -7.63
N MET A 18 -4.76 4.49 -6.91
CA MET A 18 -5.07 4.39 -5.48
C MET A 18 -4.29 5.39 -4.63
N LEU A 19 -3.01 5.61 -4.91
CA LEU A 19 -2.21 6.64 -4.24
C LEU A 19 -2.79 8.04 -4.49
N GLY A 20 -3.22 8.33 -5.73
CA GLY A 20 -3.90 9.58 -6.07
C GLY A 20 -5.21 9.76 -5.30
N VAL A 21 -6.03 8.72 -5.19
CA VAL A 21 -7.25 8.73 -4.37
C VAL A 21 -6.91 8.97 -2.90
N ALA A 22 -5.88 8.31 -2.36
CA ALA A 22 -5.45 8.51 -0.98
C ALA A 22 -4.97 9.94 -0.69
N MET A 23 -4.25 10.56 -1.64
CA MET A 23 -3.86 11.98 -1.52
C MET A 23 -5.06 12.91 -1.63
N TYR A 24 -6.02 12.60 -2.51
CA TYR A 24 -7.25 13.36 -2.64
C TYR A 24 -8.05 13.33 -1.34
N LEU A 25 -8.21 12.17 -0.71
CA LEU A 25 -8.90 12.06 0.58
C LEU A 25 -8.16 12.85 1.68
N GLN A 26 -6.83 12.79 1.72
CA GLN A 26 -6.04 13.56 2.70
C GLN A 26 -6.23 15.07 2.53
N HIS A 27 -6.19 15.58 1.30
CA HIS A 27 -6.28 17.02 1.01
C HIS A 27 -7.69 17.57 1.02
N ALA A 28 -8.65 16.83 0.47
CA ALA A 28 -10.03 17.26 0.35
C ALA A 28 -10.82 17.05 1.65
N MET A 29 -10.52 15.99 2.41
CA MET A 29 -11.23 15.67 3.67
C MET A 29 -10.43 16.01 4.94
N ASN A 30 -9.24 16.62 4.82
CA ASN A 30 -8.39 17.02 5.96
C ASN A 30 -8.20 15.91 7.01
N MET A 31 -8.13 14.65 6.58
CA MET A 31 -7.94 13.53 7.50
C MET A 31 -6.47 13.40 7.89
N ALA A 32 -6.20 13.31 9.20
CA ALA A 32 -4.85 13.08 9.70
C ALA A 32 -4.35 11.68 9.29
N PRO A 33 -3.21 11.57 8.59
CA PRO A 33 -2.68 10.27 8.17
C PRO A 33 -2.11 9.49 9.36
N CYS A 34 -2.48 8.21 9.45
CA CYS A 34 -1.97 7.30 10.46
C CYS A 34 -0.63 6.66 10.01
N PRO A 35 0.30 6.31 10.93
CA PRO A 35 1.59 5.74 10.55
C PRO A 35 1.48 4.40 9.79
N LEU A 36 0.52 3.53 10.15
CA LEU A 36 0.24 2.30 9.40
C LEU A 36 -0.27 2.60 7.98
N CYS A 37 -1.05 3.67 7.80
CA CYS A 37 -1.56 4.12 6.51
C CYS A 37 -0.41 4.58 5.61
N VAL A 38 0.55 5.31 6.17
CA VAL A 38 1.75 5.76 5.46
C VAL A 38 2.61 4.57 5.04
N ILE A 39 2.79 3.57 5.91
CA ILE A 39 3.50 2.32 5.55
C ILE A 39 2.79 1.60 4.40
N GLN A 40 1.46 1.56 4.40
CA GLN A 40 0.69 0.98 3.27
C GLN A 40 0.95 1.75 1.97
N ARG A 41 1.03 3.09 1.99
CA ARG A 41 1.37 3.89 0.79
C ARG A 41 2.76 3.54 0.25
N TYR A 42 3.76 3.39 1.10
CA TYR A 42 5.09 2.93 0.69
C TYR A 42 5.05 1.56 0.03
N LEU A 43 4.25 0.64 0.56
CA LEU A 43 4.10 -0.71 -0.01
C LEU A 43 3.38 -0.68 -1.37
N PHE A 44 2.33 0.13 -1.55
CA PHE A 44 1.72 0.33 -2.86
C PHE A 44 2.70 0.94 -3.87
N LEU A 45 3.51 1.91 -3.45
CA LEU A 45 4.54 2.51 -4.30
C LEU A 45 5.60 1.47 -4.70
N ALA A 46 6.04 0.65 -3.76
CA ALA A 46 6.98 -0.44 -4.01
C ALA A 46 6.41 -1.47 -5.00
N ILE A 47 5.14 -1.86 -4.88
CA ILE A 47 4.45 -2.75 -5.84
C ILE A 47 4.40 -2.08 -7.22
N GLY A 48 3.98 -0.82 -7.30
CA GLY A 48 3.87 -0.08 -8.55
C GLY A 48 5.21 0.02 -9.29
N ILE A 49 6.28 0.38 -8.58
CA ILE A 49 7.63 0.49 -9.14
C ILE A 49 8.17 -0.89 -9.54
N ALA A 50 7.99 -1.93 -8.71
CA ALA A 50 8.43 -3.28 -9.04
C ALA A 50 7.72 -3.84 -10.28
N CYS A 51 6.42 -3.59 -10.42
CA CYS A 51 5.66 -3.98 -11.60
C CYS A 51 6.10 -3.20 -12.84
N LEU A 52 6.33 -1.90 -12.72
CA LEU A 52 6.78 -1.06 -13.82
C LEU A 52 8.19 -1.44 -14.28
N ALA A 53 9.12 -1.64 -13.35
CA ALA A 53 10.47 -2.12 -13.64
C ALA A 53 10.46 -3.51 -14.28
N GLY A 54 9.63 -4.43 -13.77
CA GLY A 54 9.45 -5.77 -14.34
C GLY A 54 8.89 -5.76 -15.77
N ALA A 55 7.99 -4.82 -16.07
CA ALA A 55 7.43 -4.63 -17.40
C ALA A 55 8.48 -4.05 -18.38
N VAL A 56 9.19 -3.00 -17.97
CA VAL A 56 10.22 -2.31 -18.77
C VAL A 56 11.41 -3.23 -19.03
N ALA A 57 11.97 -3.87 -18.01
CA ALA A 57 13.12 -4.77 -18.11
C ALA A 57 12.81 -6.10 -18.83
N ASN A 58 11.57 -6.32 -19.28
CA ASN A 58 11.10 -7.57 -19.89
C ASN A 58 11.31 -8.80 -18.98
N ARG A 59 11.34 -8.59 -17.66
CA ARG A 59 11.53 -9.63 -16.64
C ARG A 59 10.28 -9.68 -15.74
N PRO A 60 9.11 -10.07 -16.28
CA PRO A 60 7.84 -10.01 -15.54
C PRO A 60 7.84 -10.91 -14.29
N LYS A 61 8.64 -11.99 -14.27
CA LYS A 61 8.77 -12.86 -13.11
C LYS A 61 9.43 -12.17 -11.92
N ILE A 62 10.48 -11.37 -12.16
CA ILE A 62 11.20 -10.65 -11.10
C ILE A 62 10.33 -9.52 -10.55
N GLY A 63 9.67 -8.76 -11.45
CA GLY A 63 8.71 -7.74 -11.04
C GLY A 63 7.54 -8.33 -10.23
N ALA A 64 7.01 -9.48 -10.67
CA ALA A 64 5.93 -10.16 -9.97
C ALA A 64 6.36 -10.76 -8.62
N SER A 65 7.58 -11.30 -8.49
CA SER A 65 8.07 -11.83 -7.21
C SER A 65 8.28 -10.72 -6.18
N VAL A 66 8.89 -9.59 -6.59
CA VAL A 66 9.08 -8.44 -5.71
C VAL A 66 7.73 -7.80 -5.36
N GLY A 67 6.84 -7.64 -6.34
CA GLY A 67 5.48 -7.15 -6.12
C GLY A 67 4.68 -8.05 -5.18
N LEU A 68 4.84 -9.37 -5.27
CA LEU A 68 4.19 -10.33 -4.37
C LEU A 68 4.70 -10.18 -2.93
N LEU A 69 6.03 -10.06 -2.73
CA LEU A 69 6.59 -9.83 -1.40
C LEU A 69 6.07 -8.53 -0.78
N ALA A 70 6.03 -7.45 -1.55
CA ALA A 70 5.47 -6.17 -1.10
C ALA A 70 3.96 -6.27 -0.80
N ALA A 71 3.19 -7.00 -1.61
CA ALA A 71 1.77 -7.22 -1.37
C ALA A 71 1.49 -8.07 -0.11
N LEU A 72 2.31 -9.08 0.15
CA LEU A 72 2.25 -9.87 1.39
C LEU A 72 2.60 -9.00 2.61
N GLY A 73 3.61 -8.12 2.49
CA GLY A 73 3.89 -7.10 3.49
C GLY A 73 2.69 -6.17 3.73
N GLY A 74 2.03 -5.73 2.65
CA GLY A 74 0.83 -4.89 2.70
C GLY A 74 -0.35 -5.57 3.40
N LEU A 75 -0.55 -6.86 3.14
CA LEU A 75 -1.54 -7.69 3.83
C LEU A 75 -1.22 -7.82 5.32
N GLY A 76 0.05 -8.04 5.69
CA GLY A 76 0.46 -8.10 7.11
C GLY A 76 0.21 -6.78 7.84
N VAL A 77 0.59 -5.65 7.23
CA VAL A 77 0.36 -4.31 7.76
C VAL A 77 -1.14 -4.00 7.84
N GLY A 78 -1.93 -4.34 6.82
CA GLY A 78 -3.37 -4.15 6.81
C GLY A 78 -4.12 -5.03 7.81
N ALA A 79 -3.70 -6.27 8.01
CA ALA A 79 -4.24 -7.15 9.04
C ALA A 79 -3.96 -6.60 10.45
N LYS A 80 -2.74 -6.11 10.70
CA LYS A 80 -2.40 -5.42 11.95
C LYS A 80 -3.27 -4.17 12.14
N HIS A 81 -3.50 -3.40 11.08
CA HIS A 81 -4.35 -2.21 11.15
C HIS A 81 -5.81 -2.56 11.49
N LEU A 82 -6.35 -3.62 10.87
CA LEU A 82 -7.69 -4.12 11.18
C LEU A 82 -7.80 -4.63 12.62
N TYR A 83 -6.75 -5.28 13.11
CA TYR A 83 -6.68 -5.74 14.49
C TYR A 83 -6.70 -4.58 15.49
N VAL A 84 -5.94 -3.51 15.22
CA VAL A 84 -5.95 -2.28 16.02
C VAL A 84 -7.32 -1.61 15.99
N LEU A 85 -7.96 -1.56 14.81
CA LEU A 85 -9.30 -0.98 14.68
C LEU A 85 -10.37 -1.77 15.46
N ALA A 86 -10.22 -3.10 15.54
CA ALA A 86 -11.11 -3.97 16.30
C ALA A 86 -10.83 -3.97 17.82
N ASN A 87 -9.64 -3.54 18.25
CA ASN A 87 -9.21 -3.53 19.65
C ASN A 87 -8.73 -2.11 20.05
N PRO A 88 -9.64 -1.14 20.20
CA PRO A 88 -9.29 0.22 20.63
C PRO A 88 -8.65 0.15 22.02
N GLY A 89 -7.42 0.65 22.17
CA GLY A 89 -6.59 0.50 23.37
C GLY A 89 -5.22 -0.12 23.08
N PHE A 90 -5.08 -0.88 21.98
CA PHE A 90 -3.77 -1.20 21.39
C PHE A 90 -3.31 -0.01 20.55
N SER A 91 -2.99 1.10 21.21
CA SER A 91 -2.41 2.25 20.53
C SER A 91 -1.14 1.77 19.83
N CYS A 92 -1.09 1.99 18.51
CA CYS A 92 0.10 1.76 17.72
C CYS A 92 1.13 2.75 18.24
N GLY A 93 1.90 2.33 19.26
CA GLY A 93 2.74 3.16 20.11
C GLY A 93 3.15 4.44 19.41
N ILE A 94 2.61 5.55 19.89
CA ILE A 94 2.70 6.87 19.25
C ILE A 94 4.17 7.28 19.04
N ASP A 95 5.14 6.60 19.66
CA ASP A 95 6.55 7.00 19.59
C ASP A 95 7.46 6.12 18.71
N PRO A 96 7.47 4.76 18.75
CA PRO A 96 8.56 4.02 18.11
C PRO A 96 8.43 3.90 16.59
N VAL A 97 7.21 3.71 16.08
CA VAL A 97 6.97 3.53 14.64
C VAL A 97 6.88 4.86 13.92
N GLU A 98 6.24 5.87 14.51
CA GLU A 98 6.25 7.25 13.97
C GLU A 98 7.66 7.82 13.94
N THR A 99 8.42 7.71 15.03
CA THR A 99 9.80 8.22 15.08
C THR A 99 10.72 7.47 14.12
N ALA A 100 10.55 6.16 13.96
CA ALA A 100 11.33 5.39 12.98
C ALA A 100 10.98 5.79 11.55
N LEU A 101 9.68 6.02 11.25
CA LEU A 101 9.21 6.38 9.91
C LEU A 101 9.56 7.84 9.53
N ASN A 102 9.44 8.78 10.47
CA ASN A 102 9.80 10.18 10.29
C ASN A 102 11.33 10.39 10.22
N LYS A 103 12.13 9.44 10.73
CA LYS A 103 13.60 9.41 10.54
C LYS A 103 14.04 8.76 9.23
N VAL A 104 13.13 8.17 8.44
CA VAL A 104 13.50 7.66 7.13
C VAL A 104 13.72 8.85 6.20
N PHE A 105 14.86 8.87 5.50
CA PHE A 105 15.27 9.94 4.58
C PHE A 105 14.17 10.35 3.56
N THR A 106 13.28 9.43 3.19
CA THR A 106 12.14 9.69 2.30
C THR A 106 11.03 10.54 2.95
N ALA A 107 10.83 10.42 4.27
CA ALA A 107 9.87 11.23 5.03
C ALA A 107 10.40 12.67 5.24
N GLU A 108 11.71 12.83 5.45
CA GLU A 108 12.37 14.14 5.52
C GLU A 108 12.32 14.91 4.19
N LEU A 109 12.41 14.22 3.05
CA LEU A 109 12.38 14.84 1.72
C LEU A 109 10.97 15.19 1.22
N MET A 110 9.92 14.47 1.67
CA MET A 110 8.52 14.75 1.30
C MET A 110 7.56 14.60 2.50
N PRO A 111 7.61 15.54 3.47
CA PRO A 111 6.78 15.49 4.68
C PRO A 111 5.27 15.49 4.34
N PHE A 112 4.88 16.25 3.31
CA PHE A 112 3.50 16.34 2.82
C PHE A 112 2.84 14.99 2.47
N MET A 113 3.63 13.98 2.08
CA MET A 113 3.13 12.65 1.71
C MET A 113 3.30 11.60 2.81
N PHE A 114 4.27 11.80 3.72
CA PHE A 114 4.81 10.73 4.56
C PHE A 114 4.89 11.05 6.05
N GLU A 115 4.56 12.27 6.46
CA GLU A 115 4.49 12.64 7.87
C GLU A 115 3.16 12.17 8.47
N SER A 116 3.24 11.43 9.59
CA SER A 116 2.07 10.95 10.31
C SER A 116 1.78 11.82 11.53
N TYR A 117 0.50 12.15 11.71
CA TYR A 117 0.01 13.00 12.81
C TYR A 117 -1.27 12.42 13.45
N GLY A 118 -1.77 11.29 12.93
CA GLY A 118 -3.07 10.72 13.29
C GLY A 118 -2.97 9.42 14.09
N ALA A 119 -3.86 9.25 15.07
CA ALA A 119 -3.99 8.01 15.82
C ALA A 119 -4.57 6.87 14.94
N CYS A 120 -3.97 5.68 14.99
CA CYS A 120 -4.41 4.49 14.24
C CYS A 120 -5.77 3.93 14.65
N GLU A 121 -6.33 4.41 15.76
CA GLU A 121 -7.65 4.00 16.26
C GLU A 121 -8.79 4.79 15.60
N SER A 122 -8.48 5.94 14.99
CA SER A 122 -9.45 6.72 14.23
C SER A 122 -9.42 6.28 12.77
N ALA A 123 -10.23 5.27 12.44
CA ALA A 123 -10.65 5.13 11.06
C ALA A 123 -11.59 6.31 10.77
N GLY A 124 -11.13 7.26 9.97
CA GLY A 124 -11.97 8.37 9.50
C GLY A 124 -13.27 7.89 8.84
N GLU A 125 -14.12 8.83 8.44
CA GLU A 125 -15.47 8.53 7.95
C GLU A 125 -15.48 7.38 6.93
N PRO A 126 -16.32 6.35 7.13
CA PRO A 126 -16.34 5.16 6.28
C PRO A 126 -16.76 5.54 4.87
N PHE A 127 -15.91 5.22 3.90
CA PHE A 127 -16.19 5.44 2.49
C PHE A 127 -16.96 4.24 1.94
N PHE A 128 -18.23 4.43 1.55
CA PHE A 128 -19.12 3.34 1.10
C PHE A 128 -19.34 2.24 2.15
N GLY A 129 -19.37 2.59 3.44
CA GLY A 129 -19.62 1.65 4.54
C GLY A 129 -18.43 0.77 4.92
N LEU A 130 -17.29 0.87 4.23
CA LEU A 130 -16.01 0.28 4.64
C LEU A 130 -15.02 1.36 5.02
N SER A 131 -14.17 1.08 6.00
CA SER A 131 -13.11 2.00 6.38
C SER A 131 -11.98 2.00 5.33
N ILE A 132 -11.29 3.13 5.18
CA ILE A 132 -10.13 3.28 4.29
C ILE A 132 -9.09 2.14 4.46
N PRO A 133 -8.77 1.69 5.69
CA PRO A 133 -7.88 0.55 5.93
C PRO A 133 -8.38 -0.77 5.34
N GLN A 134 -9.69 -1.02 5.40
CA GLN A 134 -10.29 -2.25 4.84
C GLN A 134 -10.20 -2.25 3.32
N TRP A 135 -10.46 -1.11 2.68
CA TRP A 135 -10.27 -0.94 1.24
C TRP A 135 -8.82 -1.20 0.84
N ALA A 136 -7.85 -0.60 1.54
CA ALA A 136 -6.44 -0.82 1.26
C ALA A 136 -6.06 -2.31 1.39
N PHE A 137 -6.53 -3.00 2.43
CA PHE A 137 -6.30 -4.43 2.62
C PHE A 137 -6.87 -5.28 1.47
N ALA A 138 -8.11 -5.00 1.04
CA ALA A 138 -8.73 -5.70 -0.08
C ALA A 138 -7.92 -5.54 -1.38
N TRP A 139 -7.41 -4.33 -1.64
CA TRP A 139 -6.57 -4.08 -2.81
C TRP A 139 -5.21 -4.78 -2.76
N PHE A 140 -4.57 -4.84 -1.58
CA PHE A 140 -3.37 -5.66 -1.41
C PHE A 140 -3.65 -7.15 -1.68
N ALA A 141 -4.80 -7.67 -1.28
CA ALA A 141 -5.20 -9.05 -1.59
C ALA A 141 -5.35 -9.26 -3.10
N ILE A 142 -6.03 -8.33 -3.79
CA ILE A 142 -6.21 -8.36 -5.25
C ILE A 142 -4.85 -8.35 -5.95
N PHE A 143 -3.93 -7.47 -5.55
CA PHE A 143 -2.60 -7.40 -6.13
C PHE A 143 -1.75 -8.64 -5.83
N ALA A 144 -1.83 -9.20 -4.62
CA ALA A 144 -1.17 -10.45 -4.28
C ALA A 144 -1.64 -11.60 -5.18
N ILE A 145 -2.96 -11.74 -5.37
CA ILE A 145 -3.54 -12.76 -6.25
C ILE A 145 -3.12 -12.53 -7.70
N ALA A 146 -3.16 -11.30 -8.20
CA ALA A 146 -2.74 -10.97 -9.56
C ALA A 146 -1.25 -11.29 -9.80
N MET A 147 -0.38 -10.99 -8.84
CA MET A 147 1.05 -11.32 -8.91
C MET A 147 1.30 -12.81 -8.83
N LEU A 148 0.64 -13.51 -7.91
CA LEU A 148 0.73 -14.96 -7.78
C LEU A 148 0.26 -15.65 -9.06
N TRP A 149 -0.86 -15.20 -9.64
CA TRP A 149 -1.37 -15.72 -10.91
C TRP A 149 -0.41 -15.48 -12.08
N THR A 150 0.24 -14.32 -12.11
CA THR A 150 1.26 -14.01 -13.12
C THR A 150 2.51 -14.88 -12.97
N LEU A 151 2.86 -15.26 -11.75
CA LEU A 151 3.98 -16.16 -11.44
C LEU A 151 3.66 -17.63 -11.75
N LEU A 152 2.44 -18.07 -11.43
CA LEU A 152 1.93 -19.43 -11.66
C LEU A 152 1.59 -19.71 -13.12
N ARG A 153 1.15 -18.69 -13.88
CA ARG A 153 1.01 -18.81 -15.34
C ARG A 153 2.39 -19.01 -15.95
N ARG A 154 2.75 -20.27 -16.19
CA ARG A 154 3.94 -20.66 -16.97
C ARG A 154 3.96 -19.82 -18.25
N GLN A 155 4.90 -18.87 -18.31
CA GLN A 155 5.32 -18.23 -19.56
C GLN A 155 5.97 -19.33 -20.41
N LYS A 156 5.17 -20.07 -21.17
CA LYS A 156 5.67 -20.75 -22.37
C LYS A 156 5.92 -19.69 -23.43
#